data_AF-A0A754DAE2-F1
#
_entry.id   AF-A0A754DAE2-F1
#
_cell.length_a   1.000
_cell.length_b   1.000
_cell.length_c   1.000
_cell.angle_alpha   90.00
_cell.angle_beta   90.00
_cell.angle_gamma   90.00
#
_symmetry.space_group_name_H-M   'P 1'
#
loop_
_entity.id
_entity.type
_entity.pdbx_description
1 polymer ?
#
loop_
_entity_poly.entity_id
_entity_poly.type
_entity_poly.pdbx_seq_one_letter_code
_entity_poly.pdbx_strand_id
1 'polypeptide(L)'
;MSSMLPSISPELARIAPGFRALSINVIAAPIRDAQVGEIALKEACQAVINGQPAWAQAHIDAWNTVLKAFGAKPKRTPCSAEALRKRVLKDGTMAALDPVVDLYNAVSLRYAVPVGGEN
;
A
#
# COMPACT_ATOMS: atom_id res chain seq x y z
N MET A 1 14.10 6.48 -23.30
CA MET A 1 13.49 6.36 -21.97
C MET A 1 14.20 5.23 -21.25
N SER A 2 14.89 5.49 -20.14
CA SER A 2 15.50 4.42 -19.34
C SER A 2 14.39 3.60 -18.71
N SER A 3 14.26 2.33 -19.08
CA SER A 3 13.35 1.42 -18.37
C SER A 3 13.94 1.14 -16.99
N MET A 4 13.24 1.57 -15.93
CA MET A 4 13.51 1.09 -14.59
C MET A 4 13.28 -0.42 -14.56
N LEU A 5 14.34 -1.19 -14.36
CA LEU A 5 14.26 -2.63 -14.16
C LEU A 5 14.34 -2.89 -12.66
N PRO A 6 13.21 -3.16 -11.99
CA PRO A 6 13.24 -3.47 -10.56
C PRO A 6 14.06 -4.76 -10.34
N SER A 7 14.96 -4.73 -9.35
CA SER A 7 15.70 -5.90 -8.90
C SER A 7 15.40 -6.19 -7.44
N ILE A 8 15.16 -7.46 -7.11
CA ILE A 8 14.97 -7.92 -5.74
C ILE A 8 16.27 -8.58 -5.29
N SER A 9 16.83 -8.15 -4.16
CA SER A 9 18.02 -8.79 -3.59
C SER A 9 17.78 -10.28 -3.35
N PRO A 10 18.66 -11.20 -3.80
CA PRO A 10 18.53 -12.63 -3.52
C PRO A 10 18.46 -12.96 -2.03
N GLU A 11 19.00 -12.10 -1.17
CA GLU A 11 18.95 -12.29 0.28
C GLU A 11 17.52 -12.28 0.82
N LEU A 12 16.59 -11.59 0.15
CA LEU A 12 15.17 -11.59 0.53
C LEU A 12 14.55 -12.97 0.42
N ALA A 13 15.03 -13.86 -0.46
CA ALA A 13 14.53 -15.22 -0.53
C ALA A 13 14.79 -16.01 0.77
N ARG A 14 15.84 -15.66 1.53
CA ARG A 14 16.12 -16.26 2.85
C ARG A 14 15.20 -15.73 3.94
N ILE A 15 14.83 -14.46 3.88
CA ILE A 15 14.04 -13.77 4.91
C ILE A 15 12.53 -13.95 4.68
N ALA A 16 12.10 -13.88 3.42
CA ALA A 16 10.71 -13.95 3.00
C ALA A 16 10.61 -14.73 1.67
N PRO A 17 10.73 -16.07 1.68
CA PRO A 17 10.70 -16.89 0.47
C PRO A 17 9.39 -16.78 -0.33
N GLY A 18 8.29 -16.42 0.35
CA GLY A 18 6.99 -16.15 -0.27
C GLY A 18 6.81 -14.74 -0.81
N PHE A 19 7.81 -13.85 -0.68
CA PHE A 19 7.67 -12.46 -1.12
C PHE A 19 7.39 -12.37 -2.62
N ARG A 20 6.48 -11.45 -2.96
CA ARG A 20 6.12 -11.11 -4.34
C ARG A 20 6.10 -9.60 -4.44
N ALA A 21 6.66 -9.07 -5.52
CA ALA A 21 6.58 -7.64 -5.84
C ALA A 21 5.95 -7.47 -7.21
N LEU A 22 5.16 -6.40 -7.35
CA LEU A 22 4.65 -5.92 -8.62
C LEU A 22 5.19 -4.50 -8.81
N SER A 23 5.80 -4.24 -9.96
CA SER A 23 6.22 -2.90 -10.36
C SER A 23 5.39 -2.49 -11.57
N ILE A 24 4.79 -1.30 -11.47
CA ILE A 24 3.98 -0.71 -12.54
C ILE A 24 4.68 0.59 -12.92
N ASN A 25 5.12 0.68 -14.17
CA ASN A 25 5.67 1.91 -14.71
C ASN A 25 4.56 2.63 -15.51
N VAL A 26 4.27 3.88 -15.14
CA VAL A 26 3.30 4.71 -15.81
C VAL A 26 4.06 5.79 -16.59
N ILE A 27 3.89 5.80 -17.91
CA ILE A 27 4.51 6.81 -18.77
C ILE A 27 3.63 8.06 -18.72
N ALA A 28 4.25 9.22 -18.48
CA ALA A 28 3.63 10.53 -18.27
C ALA A 28 2.54 10.89 -19.30
N ALA A 29 1.33 10.42 -19.04
CA ALA A 29 0.13 10.71 -19.80
C ALA A 29 -0.68 11.79 -19.06
N PRO A 30 -1.38 12.69 -19.79
CA PRO A 30 -2.28 13.63 -19.14
C PRO A 30 -3.33 12.91 -18.30
N ILE A 31 -3.55 13.40 -17.08
CA ILE A 31 -4.65 12.94 -16.22
C ILE A 31 -5.97 13.31 -16.91
N ARG A 32 -6.78 12.30 -17.23
CA ARG A 32 -8.08 12.49 -17.89
C ARG A 32 -9.20 12.80 -16.91
N ASP A 33 -9.14 12.18 -15.73
CA ASP A 33 -10.10 12.36 -14.66
C ASP A 33 -9.41 12.12 -13.31
N ALA A 34 -9.24 13.19 -12.54
CA ALA A 34 -8.63 13.15 -11.22
C ALA A 34 -9.57 12.54 -10.16
N GLN A 35 -10.89 12.53 -10.40
CA GLN A 35 -11.88 12.04 -9.45
C GLN A 35 -11.78 10.53 -9.25
N VAL A 36 -11.23 9.79 -10.23
CA VAL A 36 -11.03 8.34 -10.14
C VAL A 36 -10.22 7.97 -8.90
N GLY A 37 -9.14 8.71 -8.60
CA GLY A 37 -8.32 8.47 -7.41
C GLY A 37 -9.09 8.75 -6.12
N GLU A 38 -9.74 9.91 -6.04
CA GLU A 38 -10.52 10.32 -4.87
C GLU A 38 -11.69 9.37 -4.58
N ILE A 39 -12.42 8.93 -5.62
CA ILE A 39 -13.54 7.98 -5.50
C ILE A 39 -13.02 6.65 -4.97
N ALA A 40 -11.96 6.10 -5.58
CA ALA A 40 -11.36 4.84 -5.13
C ALA A 40 -10.88 4.92 -3.68
N LEU A 41 -10.31 6.07 -3.28
CA LEU A 41 -9.85 6.32 -1.91
C LEU A 41 -11.01 6.32 -0.91
N LYS A 42 -12.11 7.02 -1.24
CA LYS A 42 -13.31 7.06 -0.39
C LYS A 42 -13.94 5.67 -0.23
N GLU A 43 -14.08 4.92 -1.32
CA GLU A 43 -14.59 3.54 -1.27
C GLU A 43 -13.71 2.63 -0.42
N ALA A 44 -12.38 2.76 -0.55
CA ALA A 44 -11.45 1.98 0.25
C ALA A 44 -11.53 2.35 1.74
N CYS A 45 -11.71 3.63 2.07
CA CYS A 45 -11.96 4.05 3.46
C CYS A 45 -13.22 3.39 4.02
N GLN A 46 -14.32 3.39 3.26
CA GLN A 46 -15.57 2.74 3.67
C GLN A 46 -15.39 1.24 3.87
N ALA A 47 -14.61 0.58 3.01
CA ALA A 47 -14.29 -0.83 3.17
C ALA A 47 -13.54 -1.10 4.49
N VAL A 48 -12.57 -0.26 4.85
CA VAL A 48 -11.85 -0.36 6.13
C VAL A 48 -12.79 -0.20 7.32
N ILE A 49 -13.67 0.81 7.29
CA ILE A 49 -14.67 1.05 8.35
C ILE A 49 -15.60 -0.17 8.50
N ASN A 50 -15.98 -0.79 7.39
CA ASN A 50 -16.82 -1.98 7.37
C ASN A 50 -16.06 -3.27 7.75
N GLY A 51 -14.83 -3.17 8.25
CA GLY A 51 -14.02 -4.32 8.65
C GLY A 51 -13.53 -5.18 7.49
N GLN A 52 -13.52 -4.65 6.27
CA GLN A 52 -13.09 -5.37 5.07
C GLN A 52 -11.61 -5.11 4.73
N PRO A 53 -10.96 -6.06 4.05
CA PRO A 53 -11.38 -7.45 3.90
C PRO A 53 -11.12 -8.24 5.19
N ALA A 54 -11.76 -9.40 5.35
CA ALA A 54 -11.61 -10.23 6.54
C ALA A 54 -10.16 -10.65 6.85
N TRP A 55 -9.30 -10.73 5.82
CA TRP A 55 -7.89 -11.09 5.93
C TRP A 55 -6.95 -9.91 6.24
N ALA A 56 -7.46 -8.69 6.39
CA ALA A 56 -6.63 -7.50 6.53
C ALA A 56 -5.63 -7.59 7.69
N GLN A 57 -6.09 -8.03 8.86
CA GLN A 57 -5.24 -8.15 10.04
C GLN A 57 -4.16 -9.23 9.83
N ALA A 58 -4.53 -10.38 9.26
CA ALA A 58 -3.57 -11.44 8.95
C ALA A 58 -2.48 -10.97 7.96
N HIS A 59 -2.84 -10.17 6.95
CA HIS A 59 -1.87 -9.55 6.05
C HIS A 59 -0.96 -8.55 6.77
N ILE A 60 -1.51 -7.66 7.60
CA ILE A 60 -0.72 -6.70 8.40
C ILE A 60 0.29 -7.44 9.29
N ASP A 61 -0.13 -8.52 9.95
CA ASP A 61 0.74 -9.29 10.82
C ASP A 61 1.84 -10.04 10.06
N ALA A 62 1.53 -10.55 8.86
CA ALA A 62 2.52 -11.13 7.96
C ALA A 62 3.59 -10.09 7.55
N TRP A 63 3.17 -8.89 7.15
CA TRP A 63 4.10 -7.78 6.83
C TRP A 63 4.94 -7.38 8.03
N ASN A 64 4.33 -7.27 9.21
CA ASN A 64 5.03 -6.94 10.44
C ASN A 64 6.06 -7.99 10.83
N THR A 65 5.80 -9.26 10.54
CA THR A 65 6.73 -10.36 10.80
C THR A 65 7.95 -10.26 9.89
N VAL A 66 7.74 -10.08 8.58
CA VAL A 66 8.83 -9.93 7.61
C VAL A 66 9.66 -8.66 7.88
N LEU A 67 9.01 -7.52 8.14
CA LEU A 67 9.71 -6.26 8.42
C LEU A 67 10.52 -6.34 9.73
N LYS A 68 10.04 -7.04 10.76
CA LYS A 68 10.85 -7.32 11.96
C LYS A 68 12.08 -8.16 11.66
N ALA A 69 11.94 -9.20 10.84
CA ALA A 69 13.07 -10.02 10.42
C ALA A 69 14.11 -9.21 9.62
N PHE A 70 13.65 -8.15 8.94
CA PHE A 70 14.50 -7.16 8.27
C PHE A 70 15.12 -6.11 9.20
N GLY A 71 14.80 -6.12 10.50
CA GLY A 71 15.31 -5.18 11.51
C GLY A 71 14.44 -3.93 11.73
N ALA A 72 13.30 -3.81 11.05
CA ALA A 72 12.37 -2.71 11.30
C ALA A 72 11.70 -2.86 12.69
N LYS A 73 11.19 -1.75 13.21
CA LYS A 73 10.41 -1.72 14.46
C LYS A 73 8.97 -1.33 14.11
N PRO A 74 8.06 -2.28 13.81
CA PRO A 74 6.74 -1.94 13.25
C PRO A 74 5.90 -1.01 14.11
N LYS A 75 6.10 -1.00 15.43
CA LYS A 75 5.42 -0.04 16.32
C LYS A 75 5.85 1.42 16.07
N ARG A 76 7.06 1.64 15.56
CA ARG A 76 7.61 2.95 15.21
C ARG A 76 7.51 3.26 13.72
N THR A 77 7.66 2.23 12.88
CA THR A 77 7.68 2.34 11.42
C THR A 77 6.77 1.26 10.81
N PRO A 78 5.45 1.40 10.92
CA PRO A 78 4.51 0.47 10.30
C PRO A 78 4.60 0.56 8.77
N CYS A 79 4.21 -0.52 8.08
CA CYS A 79 4.04 -0.47 6.63
C CYS A 79 2.91 0.49 6.22
N SER A 80 2.90 0.94 4.96
CA SER A 80 1.88 1.89 4.47
C SER A 80 0.45 1.38 4.69
N ALA A 81 0.17 0.11 4.39
CA ALA A 81 -1.15 -0.48 4.62
C ALA A 81 -1.62 -0.38 6.08
N GLU A 82 -0.76 -0.70 7.05
CA GLU A 82 -1.10 -0.59 8.47
C GLU A 82 -1.28 0.87 8.90
N ALA A 83 -0.38 1.76 8.48
CA ALA A 83 -0.43 3.18 8.83
C ALA A 83 -1.72 3.84 8.33
N LEU A 84 -2.06 3.60 7.05
CA LEU A 84 -3.26 4.16 6.41
C LEU A 84 -4.53 3.60 7.04
N ARG A 85 -4.61 2.28 7.27
CA ARG A 85 -5.79 1.67 7.89
C ARG A 85 -6.01 2.17 9.32
N LYS A 86 -4.95 2.34 10.12
CA LYS A 86 -5.05 2.96 11.45
C LYS A 86 -5.59 4.38 11.39
N ARG A 87 -5.13 5.17 10.41
CA ARG A 87 -5.63 6.53 10.19
C ARG A 87 -7.12 6.53 9.86
N VAL A 88 -7.57 5.67 8.94
CA VAL A 88 -9.00 5.58 8.59
C VAL A 88 -9.85 5.10 9.76
N LEU A 89 -9.41 4.10 10.53
CA LEU A 89 -10.16 3.65 11.71
C LEU A 89 -10.28 4.74 12.79
N LYS A 90 -9.34 5.68 12.82
CA LYS A 90 -9.35 6.83 13.74
C LYS A 90 -10.19 7.99 13.22
N ASP A 91 -9.98 8.39 11.98
CA ASP A 91 -10.49 9.65 11.42
C ASP A 91 -11.69 9.43 10.47
N GLY A 92 -12.02 8.18 10.14
CA GLY A 92 -13.11 7.78 9.23
C GLY A 92 -12.84 8.01 7.74
N THR A 93 -11.83 8.82 7.40
CA THR A 93 -11.54 9.21 6.02
C THR A 93 -10.07 9.52 5.81
N MET A 94 -9.67 9.73 4.56
CA MET A 94 -8.40 10.34 4.18
C MET A 94 -8.64 11.48 3.19
N ALA A 95 -7.85 12.55 3.32
CA ALA A 95 -7.81 13.59 2.32
C ALA A 95 -7.14 13.08 1.04
N ALA A 96 -7.74 13.38 -0.11
CA ALA A 96 -7.14 13.17 -1.42
C ALA A 96 -5.88 14.03 -1.57
N LEU A 97 -4.88 13.54 -2.30
CA LEU A 97 -3.59 14.20 -2.50
C LEU A 97 -3.25 14.38 -3.98
N ASP A 98 -3.06 13.26 -4.68
CA ASP A 98 -2.75 13.19 -6.10
C ASP A 98 -3.44 11.93 -6.65
N PRO A 99 -4.00 11.94 -7.89
CA PRO A 99 -4.77 10.80 -8.38
C PRO A 99 -4.01 9.46 -8.37
N VAL A 100 -2.71 9.45 -8.66
CA VAL A 100 -1.90 8.22 -8.62
C VAL A 100 -1.64 7.80 -7.17
N VAL A 101 -1.35 8.78 -6.31
CA VAL A 101 -1.18 8.58 -4.86
C VAL A 101 -2.43 7.98 -4.22
N ASP A 102 -3.58 8.55 -4.55
CA ASP A 102 -4.87 8.13 -4.04
C ASP A 102 -5.21 6.71 -4.50
N LEU A 103 -4.88 6.36 -5.75
CA LEU A 103 -5.07 5.00 -6.27
C LEU A 103 -4.24 3.95 -5.52
N TYR A 104 -2.94 4.16 -5.35
CA TYR A 104 -2.13 3.16 -4.64
C TYR A 104 -2.45 3.11 -3.13
N ASN A 105 -2.86 4.24 -2.54
CA ASN A 105 -3.35 4.28 -1.17
C ASN A 105 -4.68 3.53 -1.02
N ALA A 106 -5.59 3.67 -1.99
CA ALA A 106 -6.84 2.91 -2.04
C ALA A 106 -6.60 1.40 -2.10
N VAL A 107 -5.64 0.95 -2.92
CA VAL A 107 -5.22 -0.47 -2.96
C VAL A 107 -4.68 -0.91 -1.59
N SER A 108 -3.83 -0.10 -0.97
CA SER A 108 -3.24 -0.41 0.34
C SER A 108 -4.30 -0.55 1.43
N LEU A 109 -5.28 0.35 1.44
CA LEU A 109 -6.44 0.29 2.34
C LEU A 109 -7.30 -0.94 2.06
N ARG A 110 -7.69 -1.16 0.81
CA ARG A 110 -8.68 -2.17 0.40
C ARG A 110 -8.18 -3.61 0.48
N TYR A 111 -6.87 -3.84 0.38
CA TYR A 111 -6.32 -5.20 0.35
C TYR A 111 -5.31 -5.49 1.45
N ALA A 112 -5.00 -4.49 2.30
CA ALA A 112 -3.97 -4.58 3.33
C ALA A 112 -2.59 -5.01 2.77
N VAL A 113 -2.25 -4.52 1.58
CA VAL A 113 -0.97 -4.76 0.90
C VAL A 113 -0.23 -3.43 0.76
N PRO A 114 1.02 -3.29 1.22
CA PRO A 114 1.78 -2.06 1.06
C PRO A 114 2.01 -1.75 -0.42
N VAL A 115 1.52 -0.61 -0.86
CA VAL A 115 1.85 -0.02 -2.17
C VAL A 115 2.40 1.38 -1.94
N GLY A 116 3.30 1.81 -2.82
CA GLY A 116 3.87 3.14 -2.86
C GLY A 116 4.34 3.45 -4.28
N GLY A 117 4.75 4.69 -4.49
CA GLY A 117 5.31 5.16 -5.75
C GLY A 117 6.34 6.25 -5.52
N GLU A 118 7.13 6.49 -6.54
CA GLU A 118 8.09 7.59 -6.65
C GLU A 118 7.95 8.25 -8.02
N ASN A 119 8.32 9.53 -8.11
CA ASN A 119 8.28 10.34 -9.33
C ASN A 119 9.67 10.53 -9.91
#